data_AF-A0A972NCS1-F1
#
_entry.id   AF-A0A972NCS1-F1
#
_cell.length_a   1.000
_cell.length_b   1.000
_cell.length_c   1.000
_cell.angle_alpha   90.00
_cell.angle_beta   90.00
_cell.angle_gamma   90.00
#
_symmetry.space_group_name_H-M   'P 1'
#
loop_
_entity.id
_entity.type
_entity.pdbx_description
1 polymer ?
#
loop_
_entity_poly.entity_id
_entity_poly.type
_entity_poly.pdbx_seq_one_letter_code
_entity_poly.pdbx_strand_id
1 'polypeptide(L)' 'PADGRERLDGPSRRVVRGGSWNFNRRFARAAFRHWDVPSFFYFNIGFRVVYSLAKWG' A
#
# COMPACT_ATOMS: atom_id res chain seq x y z
N PRO A 1 -8.83 7.68 12.51
CA PRO A 1 -9.72 6.95 11.54
C PRO A 1 -10.04 7.71 10.24
N ALA A 2 -9.75 9.01 10.09
CA ALA A 2 -9.95 9.72 8.83
C ALA A 2 -8.75 10.63 8.50
N ASP A 3 -7.58 10.03 8.25
CA ASP A 3 -6.41 10.80 7.78
C ASP A 3 -6.36 10.90 6.25
N GLY A 4 -7.47 10.59 5.57
CA GLY A 4 -7.68 10.80 4.14
C GLY A 4 -7.07 9.73 3.24
N ARG A 5 -6.36 8.74 3.80
CA ARG A 5 -5.70 7.68 3.03
C ARG A 5 -6.68 6.63 2.49
N GLU A 6 -7.87 6.57 3.07
CA GLU A 6 -9.01 5.74 2.69
C GLU A 6 -9.77 6.24 1.45
N ARG A 7 -9.57 7.51 1.05
CA ARG A 7 -10.30 8.11 -0.07
C ARG A 7 -9.83 7.51 -1.40
N LEU A 8 -10.75 6.87 -2.12
CA LEU A 8 -10.45 6.21 -3.40
C LEU A 8 -10.34 7.18 -4.58
N ASP A 9 -10.98 8.35 -4.45
CA ASP A 9 -11.23 9.38 -5.45
C ASP A 9 -10.24 10.56 -5.44
N GLY A 10 -9.39 10.67 -4.42
CA GLY A 10 -8.43 11.78 -4.31
C GLY A 10 -7.09 11.51 -5.00
N PRO A 11 -6.32 12.57 -5.35
CA PRO A 11 -4.96 12.46 -5.94
C PRO A 11 -3.90 11.97 -4.92
N SER A 12 -4.34 11.37 -3.81
CA SER A 12 -3.47 11.00 -2.69
C SER A 12 -2.63 9.78 -3.04
N ARG A 13 -1.35 9.86 -2.70
CA ARG A 13 -0.39 8.77 -2.93
C ARG A 13 -0.78 7.53 -2.12
N ARG A 14 -0.78 6.37 -2.76
CA ARG A 14 -1.09 5.09 -2.12
C ARG A 14 0.15 4.53 -1.45
N VAL A 15 -0.01 4.00 -0.24
CA VAL A 15 1.10 3.37 0.48
C VAL A 15 1.25 1.93 0.03
N VAL A 16 2.45 1.55 -0.38
CA VAL A 16 2.86 0.16 -0.64
C VAL A 16 3.71 -0.34 0.53
N ARG A 17 3.55 -1.62 0.90
CA ARG A 17 4.21 -2.27 2.04
C ARG A 17 4.96 -3.52 1.58
N GLY A 18 5.92 -3.97 2.39
CA GLY A 18 6.59 -5.27 2.21
C GLY A 18 7.87 -5.25 1.38
N GLY A 19 8.08 -4.22 0.54
CA GLY A 19 9.23 -4.16 -0.36
C GLY A 19 9.08 -5.08 -1.58
N SER A 20 10.15 -5.16 -2.39
CA SER A 20 10.22 -5.93 -3.63
C SER A 20 11.57 -6.63 -3.71
N TRP A 21 11.65 -7.69 -4.53
CA TRP A 21 12.87 -8.45 -4.81
C TRP A 21 14.07 -7.61 -5.26
N ASN A 22 13.84 -6.47 -5.94
CA ASN A 22 14.91 -5.59 -6.43
C ASN A 22 15.24 -4.43 -5.48
N PHE A 23 14.64 -4.38 -4.29
CA PHE A 23 14.88 -3.34 -3.32
C PHE A 23 15.88 -3.74 -2.25
N ASN A 24 16.56 -2.74 -1.67
CA ASN A 24 17.42 -2.96 -0.51
C ASN A 24 16.61 -3.62 0.62
N ARG A 25 17.16 -4.68 1.22
CA ARG A 25 16.50 -5.44 2.31
C ARG A 25 16.01 -4.56 3.47
N ARG A 26 16.64 -3.40 3.71
CA ARG A 26 16.22 -2.44 4.75
C ARG A 26 14.80 -1.91 4.53
N PHE A 27 14.25 -2.01 3.32
CA PHE A 27 12.89 -1.60 3.00
C PHE A 27 11.85 -2.71 3.24
N ALA A 28 12.26 -3.97 3.40
CA ALA A 28 11.38 -5.10 3.70
C ALA A 28 11.02 -5.19 5.21
N ARG A 29 10.64 -4.05 5.80
CA ARG A 29 10.23 -3.95 7.21
C ARG A 29 8.73 -3.66 7.31
N ALA A 30 8.05 -4.21 8.31
CA ALA A 30 6.62 -3.98 8.53
C ALA A 30 6.27 -2.48 8.70
N ALA A 31 7.17 -1.72 9.35
CA ALA A 31 7.00 -0.29 9.59
C ALA A 31 7.34 0.60 8.36
N PHE A 32 8.01 0.06 7.33
CA PHE A 32 8.36 0.84 6.16
C PHE A 32 7.10 1.18 5.32
N ARG A 33 7.05 2.42 4.82
CA ARG A 33 5.92 2.97 4.07
C ARG A 33 6.44 3.56 2.77
N HIS A 34 6.42 2.77 1.71
CA HIS A 34 6.71 3.28 0.38
C HIS A 34 5.49 4.00 -0.19
N TRP A 35 5.70 5.06 -0.97
CA TRP A 35 4.63 5.72 -1.70
C TRP A 35 5.17 6.16 -3.05
N ASP A 36 4.32 6.15 -4.07
CA ASP A 36 4.59 6.75 -5.37
C ASP A 36 3.28 7.26 -5.97
N VAL A 37 3.38 7.98 -7.09
CA VAL A 37 2.23 8.40 -7.89
C VAL A 37 1.55 7.13 -8.43
N PRO A 38 0.21 7.00 -8.34
CA PRO A 38 -0.48 5.80 -8.79
C PRO A 38 -0.28 5.45 -10.28
N SER A 39 0.11 6.41 -11.12
CA SER A 39 0.42 6.21 -12.54
C SER A 39 1.85 5.73 -12.82
N PHE A 40 2.70 5.62 -11.79
CA PHE A 40 4.07 5.13 -11.93
C PHE A 40 4.12 3.61 -11.79
N PHE A 41 4.35 2.93 -12.92
CA PHE A 41 4.47 1.47 -13.00
C PHE A 41 5.92 0.97 -13.07
N TYR A 42 6.88 1.83 -12.70
CA TYR A 42 8.30 1.50 -12.76
C TYR A 42 8.74 0.50 -11.67
N PHE A 43 8.04 0.50 -10.53
CA PHE A 43 8.35 -0.38 -9.41
C PHE A 43 7.62 -1.72 -9.51
N ASN A 44 8.26 -2.78 -9.03
CA ASN A 44 7.66 -4.11 -8.89
C ASN A 44 6.61 -4.10 -7.76
N ILE A 45 5.39 -3.66 -8.08
CA ILE A 45 4.25 -3.55 -7.16
C ILE A 45 3.25 -4.67 -7.47
N GLY A 46 2.75 -5.32 -6.42
CA GLY A 46 1.65 -6.28 -6.50
C GLY A 46 0.56 -5.95 -5.49
N PHE A 47 -0.50 -6.77 -5.45
CA PHE A 47 -1.59 -6.63 -4.49
C PHE A 47 -1.78 -7.92 -3.69
N ARG A 48 -2.21 -7.77 -2.44
CA ARG A 48 -2.68 -8.87 -1.59
C ARG A 48 -4.14 -8.60 -1.27
N VAL A 49 -5.00 -9.54 -1.63
CA VAL A 49 -6.44 -9.45 -1.35
C VAL A 49 -6.67 -9.54 0.15
N VAL A 50 -7.61 -8.74 0.65
CA VAL A 50 -8.10 -8.79 2.02
C VAL A 50 -9.61 -8.94 2.01
N TYR A 51 -10.16 -9.61 3.02
CA TYR A 51 -11.60 -9.76 3.22
C TYR A 51 -11.98 -9.18 4.58
N SER A 52 -13.12 -8.51 4.66
CA SER A 52 -13.66 -7.97 5.91
C SER A 52 -14.52 -9.02 6.59
N LEU A 53 -14.26 -9.31 7.87
CA LEU A 53 -15.14 -10.20 8.62
C LEU A 53 -16.52 -9.54 8.75
N ALA A 54 -17.56 -10.22 8.25
CA ALA A 54 -18.93 -9.82 8.48
C ALA A 54 -19.22 -9.88 10.00
N LYS A 55 -19.77 -8.79 10.53
CA LYS A 55 -20.29 -8.76 11.90
C LYS A 55 -21.63 -9.50 11.86
N TRP A 56 -21.72 -10.61 12.60
CA TRP A 56 -23.01 -11.23 12.87
C TRP A 56 -23.77 -10.35 13.88
N GLY A 57 -25.06 -10.14 13.61
CA GLY A 57 -26.02 -9.52 14.52
C GLY A 57 -26.75 -10.57 15.31
#